data_AF-A0A2H6EB95-F1
#
_entry.id   AF-A0A2H6EB95-F1
#
_cell.length_a   1.000
_cell.length_b   1.000
_cell.length_c   1.000
_cell.angle_alpha   90.00
_cell.angle_beta   90.00
_cell.angle_gamma   90.00
#
_symmetry.space_group_name_H-M   'P 1'
#
loop_
_entity.id
_entity.type
_entity.pdbx_description
1 polymer ?
#
loop_
_entity_poly.entity_id
_entity_poly.type
_entity_poly.pdbx_seq_one_letter_code
_entity_poly.pdbx_strand_id
1 'polypeptide(L)' 'MIQIGAFASRRGANDFARMSENKLSEKIVVDFSDKVDLYTVQLKRKFDNRYDAERLRDKLRQQEEFKDAWVVELKK' A
#
# COMPACT_ATOMS: atom_id res chain seq x y z
N MET A 1 -7.50 4.09 -1.96
CA MET A 1 -6.27 3.32 -2.32
C MET A 1 -5.97 2.36 -1.18
N ILE A 2 -5.01 1.44 -1.31
CA ILE A 2 -4.60 0.58 -0.20
C ILE A 2 -3.13 0.85 0.09
N GLN A 3 -2.80 1.19 1.33
CA GLN A 3 -1.43 1.29 1.81
C GLN A 3 -1.01 -0.05 2.37
N ILE A 4 0.16 -0.51 1.98
CA ILE A 4 0.71 -1.83 2.32
C ILE A 4 2.02 -1.74 3.12
N GLY A 5 2.57 -0.53 3.27
CA GLY A 5 3.77 -0.28 4.07
C GLY A 5 4.03 1.20 4.31
N ALA A 6 4.89 1.48 5.29
CA ALA A 6 5.41 2.81 5.59
C ALA A 6 6.85 2.69 6.08
N PHE A 7 7.75 3.52 5.56
CA PHE A 7 9.19 3.42 5.85
C PHE A 7 9.78 4.80 6.12
N ALA A 8 10.73 4.88 7.04
CA ALA A 8 11.46 6.12 7.33
C ALA A 8 12.46 6.50 6.22
N SER A 9 12.83 5.56 5.34
CA SER A 9 13.76 5.81 4.24
C SER A 9 13.14 5.54 2.88
N ARG A 10 13.46 6.41 1.91
CA ARG A 10 13.04 6.27 0.51
C ARG A 10 13.54 4.96 -0.10
N ARG A 11 14.76 4.55 0.25
CA ARG A 11 15.37 3.31 -0.22
C ARG A 11 14.58 2.10 0.24
N GLY A 12 14.28 1.99 1.53
CA GLY A 12 13.48 0.88 2.07
C GLY A 12 12.08 0.82 1.44
N ALA A 13 11.43 1.96 1.24
CA ALA A 13 10.14 2.03 0.56
C ALA A 13 10.22 1.55 -0.90
N ASN A 14 11.24 1.95 -1.64
CA ASN A 14 11.44 1.53 -3.03
C ASN A 14 11.78 0.04 -3.16
N ASP A 15 12.62 -0.48 -2.26
CA ASP A 15 12.99 -1.90 -2.24
C ASP A 15 11.75 -2.77 -1.95
N PHE A 16 10.95 -2.36 -0.95
CA PHE A 16 9.68 -3.01 -0.63
C PHE A 16 8.66 -2.91 -1.76
N ALA A 17 8.57 -1.76 -2.43
CA ALA A 17 7.69 -1.56 -3.57
C ALA A 17 8.02 -2.51 -4.72
N ARG A 18 9.29 -2.64 -5.11
CA ARG A 18 9.73 -3.55 -6.19
C ARG A 18 9.42 -5.01 -5.87
N MET A 19 9.67 -5.43 -4.63
CA MET A 19 9.31 -6.78 -4.18
C MET A 19 7.80 -7.00 -4.27
N SER A 20 7.02 -6.01 -3.84
CA SER A 20 5.56 -6.07 -3.83
C SER A 20 4.95 -6.07 -5.24
N GLU A 21 5.48 -5.30 -6.18
CA GLU A 21 5.04 -5.31 -7.59
C GLU A 21 5.18 -6.71 -8.20
N ASN A 22 6.32 -7.37 -7.95
CA ASN A 22 6.56 -8.73 -8.44
C ASN A 22 5.62 -9.75 -7.79
N LYS A 23 5.36 -9.64 -6.48
CA LYS A 23 4.55 -10.62 -5.74
C LYS A 23 3.06 -10.46 -6.00
N LEU A 24 2.59 -9.22 -6.12
CA LEU A 24 1.16 -8.90 -6.26
C LEU A 24 0.73 -8.75 -7.72
N SER A 25 1.67 -8.62 -8.66
CA SER A 25 1.38 -8.27 -10.06
C SER A 25 0.52 -7.00 -10.19
N GLU A 26 0.70 -6.06 -9.26
CA GLU A 26 -0.03 -4.81 -9.16
C GLU A 26 0.97 -3.64 -9.20
N LYS A 27 0.58 -2.51 -9.79
CA LYS A 27 1.43 -1.32 -9.78
C LYS A 27 1.46 -0.70 -8.39
N ILE A 28 2.65 -0.36 -7.92
CA ILE A 28 2.87 0.26 -6.61
C ILE A 28 3.28 1.72 -6.79
N VAL A 29 2.88 2.56 -5.85
CA VAL A 29 3.30 3.96 -5.74
C VAL A 29 3.99 4.13 -4.39
N VAL A 30 5.15 4.81 -4.42
CA VAL A 30 5.83 5.29 -3.22
C VAL A 30 5.64 6.80 -3.16
N ASP A 31 5.08 7.28 -2.06
CA ASP A 31 4.85 8.70 -1.83
C ASP A 31 5.28 9.12 -0.43
N PHE A 32 5.84 10.32 -0.29
CA PHE A 32 6.27 10.85 1.00
C PHE A 32 5.11 11.59 1.67
N SER A 33 4.76 11.20 2.89
CA SER A 33 3.69 11.84 3.65
C SER A 33 4.25 12.77 4.70
N ASP A 34 4.22 14.08 4.45
CA ASP A 34 4.68 15.11 5.39
C ASP A 34 3.94 15.06 6.74
N LYS A 35 2.71 14.51 6.75
CA LYS A 35 1.89 14.39 7.97
C LYS A 35 2.45 13.42 8.99
N VAL A 36 3.12 12.37 8.52
CA VAL A 36 3.66 11.30 9.38
C VAL A 36 5.17 11.12 9.21
N ASP A 37 5.81 11.95 8.38
CA ASP A 37 7.24 11.93 8.07
C ASP A 37 7.74 10.55 7.59
N LEU A 38 6.94 9.89 6.75
CA LEU A 38 7.22 8.53 6.25
C LEU A 38 6.96 8.42 4.75
N TYR A 39 7.75 7.56 4.10
CA TYR A 39 7.50 7.07 2.76
C TYR A 39 6.44 5.97 2.81
N THR A 40 5.26 6.29 2.33
CA THR A 40 4.13 5.37 2.22
C THR A 40 4.21 4.56 0.94
N VAL A 41 3.88 3.27 1.01
CA VAL A 41 3.86 2.36 -0.13
C VAL A 41 2.42 1.90 -0.36
N GLN A 42 1.88 2.19 -1.54
CA GLN A 42 0.46 2.05 -1.83
C GLN A 42 0.21 1.32 -3.16
N LEU A 43 -0.85 0.55 -3.24
CA LEU A 43 -1.35 0.05 -4.52
C LEU A 43 -1.91 1.21 -5.35
N LYS A 44 -1.46 1.32 -6.61
CA LYS A 44 -1.95 2.34 -7.57
C LYS A 44 -3.43 2.17 -7.91
N ARG A 45 -3.97 0.98 -7.65
CA ARG A 45 -5.38 0.64 -7.89
C ARG A 45 -6.31 1.57 -7.11
N LYS A 46 -7.23 2.19 -7.85
CA LYS A 46 -8.37 2.91 -7.29
C LYS A 46 -9.54 1.94 -7.16
N PHE A 47 -10.36 2.18 -6.15
CA PHE A 47 -11.55 1.38 -5.86
C PHE A 47 -12.76 2.29 -5.92
N ASP A 48 -13.83 1.85 -6.57
CA ASP A 48 -15.05 2.66 -6.71
C ASP A 48 -15.89 2.63 -5.43
N ASN A 49 -15.73 1.56 -4.64
CA ASN A 49 -16.39 1.40 -3.36
C ASN A 49 -15.42 0.88 -2.29
N ARG A 50 -15.79 1.11 -1.03
CA ARG A 50 -14.98 0.70 0.12
C ARG A 50 -14.96 -0.82 0.30
N TYR A 51 -16.05 -1.51 -0.03
CA TYR A 51 -16.18 -2.96 0.14
C TYR A 51 -15.11 -3.73 -0.64
N ASP A 52 -14.89 -3.39 -1.91
CA ASP A 52 -13.87 -4.02 -2.75
C ASP A 52 -12.45 -3.73 -2.25
N ALA A 53 -12.21 -2.53 -1.74
CA ALA A 53 -10.93 -2.16 -1.15
C ALA A 53 -10.64 -2.97 0.12
N GLU A 54 -11.64 -3.13 0.99
CA GLU A 54 -11.52 -3.93 2.21
C GLU A 54 -11.36 -5.42 1.90
N ARG A 55 -12.09 -5.94 0.92
CA ARG A 55 -11.93 -7.33 0.48
C ARG A 55 -10.53 -7.62 -0.05
N LEU A 56 -9.92 -6.70 -0.82
CA LEU A 56 -8.54 -6.88 -1.26
C LEU A 56 -7.54 -6.73 -0.09
N ARG A 57 -7.74 -5.75 0.79
CA ARG A 57 -6.95 -5.59 2.02
C ARG A 57 -6.93 -6.88 2.83
N ASP A 58 -8.09 -7.51 3.05
CA ASP A 58 -8.18 -8.71 3.88
C ASP A 58 -7.44 -9.89 3.26
N LYS A 59 -7.45 -10.01 1.92
CA LYS A 59 -6.60 -10.98 1.22
C LYS A 59 -5.11 -10.68 1.37
N LEU A 60 -4.72 -9.40 1.28
CA LEU A 60 -3.32 -9.00 1.45
C LEU A 60 -2.83 -9.34 2.85
N ARG A 61 -3.62 -9.06 3.88
CA ARG A 61 -3.29 -9.33 5.28
C ARG A 61 -3.08 -10.81 5.62
N GLN A 62 -3.47 -11.73 4.75
CA GLN A 62 -3.13 -13.16 4.89
C GLN A 62 -1.64 -13.44 4.64
N GLN A 63 -0.93 -12.51 4.01
CA GLN A 63 0.51 -12.56 3.80
C GLN A 63 1.19 -11.71 4.87
N GLU A 64 2.19 -12.27 5.54
CA GLU A 64 2.81 -11.66 6.72
C GLU A 64 3.40 -10.27 6.41
N GLU A 65 4.01 -10.10 5.24
CA GLU A 65 4.59 -8.82 4.83
C GLU A 65 3.56 -7.70 4.58
N PHE A 66 2.28 -8.03 4.46
CA PHE A 66 1.18 -7.08 4.25
C PHE A 66 0.15 -7.11 5.39
N LYS A 67 0.47 -7.71 6.55
CA LYS A 67 -0.43 -7.82 7.72
C LYS A 67 -0.97 -6.47 8.18
N ASP A 68 -0.16 -5.42 8.02
CA ASP A 68 -0.47 -4.07 8.43
C ASP A 68 -1.11 -3.27 7.29
N ALA A 69 -1.57 -3.87 6.18
CA ALA A 69 -2.20 -3.12 5.10
C ALA A 69 -3.50 -2.44 5.55
N TRP A 70 -3.81 -1.23 5.08
CA TRP A 70 -5.09 -0.56 5.33
C TRP A 70 -5.61 0.20 4.11
N VAL A 71 -6.92 0.43 4.09
CA VAL A 71 -7.57 1.26 3.06
C VAL A 71 -7.31 2.72 3.39
N VAL A 72 -6.61 3.42 2.50
CA VAL A 72 -6.46 4.88 2.54
C VAL A 72 -7.71 5.47 1.90
N GLU A 73 -8.41 6.33 2.65
CA GLU A 73 -9.67 6.95 2.24
C GLU A 73 -9.63 7.38 0.77
N LEU A 74 -10.67 6.98 0.04
CA LEU A 74 -10.96 7.50 -1.28
C LEU A 74 -11.32 8.97 -1.08
N LYS A 75 -10.36 9.88 -1.26
CA LYS A 75 -10.70 11.31 -1.36
C LYS A 75 -11.79 11.43 -2.44
N LYS A 76 -12.95 11.94 -2.02
CA LYS A 76 -14.06 12.34 -2.89
C LYS A 76 -13.57 13.32 -3.94
#